data_AF-A0A9Q0LBB2-F1
#
_entry.id   AF-A0A9Q0LBB2-F1
#
_cell.length_a   1.000
_cell.length_b   1.000
_cell.length_c   1.000
_cell.angle_alpha   90.00
_cell.angle_beta   90.00
_cell.angle_gamma   90.00
#
_symmetry.space_group_name_H-M   'P 1'
#
loop_
_entity.id
_entity.type
_entity.pdbx_description
1 polymer ?
#
loop_
_entity_poly.entity_id
_entity_poly.type
_entity_poly.pdbx_seq_one_letter_code
_entity_poly.pdbx_strand_id
1 'polypeptide(L)'
;MARSKPNIFWIIGAQIVSVVGDAFGQRCSRVDHKSSRKHMMISFPIISSLQIFLILLILEYSLPQSIVGAIYRDSNKIQCYKEIDIEGKDIHCTDQTCTKIKCPRGGPIEMFRSLKHYPMLFLNGVQNWFYYSAEVILYREPLGLLFLVLASLASSFLIEPVNKIFGSPASTQNIPGYLIFLGIFGSIICIVEKKISNKKKNSNQLKEDESKFLLENEFDDEKNSNSEKESILKKLFLPFAILSFTYSVWFVSQTYFNNNCRINAFTYTSVDQVLLPFYLYPFMFLMDYVSPFKKCFYDGSDKIETLIGALLPTWKESSIFNLFVYRLLINGRAFIYYYLAILYDINLVYLQLTLIRIVFSWVGSLILCLLVPKFIATTKAEKDQTFSLFNIILKITGSIIVVVSLILLNEKS
;
A
#
# COMPACT_ATOMS: atom_id res chain seq x y z
N MET A 1 -19.20 -15.90 18.69
CA MET A 1 -18.48 -17.05 18.10
C MET A 1 -17.07 -16.57 17.78
N ALA A 2 -16.02 -17.20 18.30
CA ALA A 2 -14.65 -16.78 17.99
C ALA A 2 -14.38 -17.08 16.50
N ARG A 3 -13.96 -16.06 15.73
CA ARG A 3 -13.52 -16.28 14.34
C ARG A 3 -12.27 -17.16 14.36
N SER A 4 -12.14 -18.05 13.38
CA SER A 4 -10.96 -18.90 13.23
C SER A 4 -9.70 -18.05 13.05
N LYS A 5 -8.52 -18.58 13.36
CA LYS A 5 -7.26 -17.87 13.13
C LYS A 5 -6.80 -18.04 11.68
N PRO A 6 -6.23 -17.00 11.06
CA PRO A 6 -5.60 -17.15 9.75
C PRO A 6 -4.42 -18.11 9.86
N ASN A 7 -4.32 -19.02 8.89
CA ASN A 7 -3.13 -19.86 8.78
C ASN A 7 -1.91 -18.98 8.45
N ILE A 8 -0.88 -19.05 9.29
CA ILE A 8 0.35 -18.24 9.18
C ILE A 8 1.03 -18.35 7.81
N PHE A 9 0.90 -19.49 7.12
CA PHE A 9 1.46 -19.68 5.78
C PHE A 9 0.83 -18.75 4.74
N TRP A 10 -0.46 -18.43 4.85
CA TRP A 10 -1.10 -17.45 3.97
C TRP A 10 -0.57 -16.03 4.22
N ILE A 11 -0.35 -15.68 5.49
CA ILE A 11 0.19 -14.37 5.88
C ILE A 11 1.62 -14.24 5.34
N ILE A 12 2.47 -15.25 5.56
CA ILE A 12 3.85 -15.29 5.05
C ILE A 12 3.87 -15.22 3.52
N GLY A 13 3.06 -16.03 2.84
CA GLY A 13 2.96 -16.04 1.39
C GLY A 13 2.59 -14.67 0.83
N ALA A 14 1.60 -14.01 1.44
CA ALA A 14 1.19 -12.65 1.04
C ALA A 14 2.33 -11.62 1.25
N GLN A 15 3.13 -11.75 2.31
CA GLN A 15 4.27 -10.85 2.54
C GLN A 15 5.43 -11.12 1.60
N ILE A 16 5.70 -12.37 1.22
CA ILE A 16 6.70 -12.68 0.18
C ILE A 16 6.29 -12.02 -1.14
N VAL A 17 5.04 -12.20 -1.56
CA VAL A 17 4.48 -11.52 -2.74
C VAL A 17 4.63 -10.00 -2.62
N SER A 18 4.37 -9.44 -1.45
CA SER A 18 4.55 -8.01 -1.18
C SER A 18 6.00 -7.57 -1.38
N VAL A 19 6.97 -8.26 -0.80
CA VAL A 19 8.38 -7.84 -0.84
C VAL A 19 8.96 -7.96 -2.25
N VAL A 20 8.60 -9.02 -2.97
CA VAL A 20 8.99 -9.16 -4.39
C VAL A 20 8.33 -8.04 -5.20
N GLY A 21 7.04 -7.76 -4.97
CA GLY A 21 6.34 -6.63 -5.59
C GLY A 21 7.05 -5.31 -5.33
N ASP A 22 7.34 -4.98 -4.07
CA ASP A 22 8.03 -3.75 -3.67
C ASP A 22 9.41 -3.62 -4.35
N ALA A 23 10.13 -4.74 -4.61
CA ALA A 23 11.39 -4.74 -5.35
C ALA A 23 11.21 -4.31 -6.82
N PHE A 24 10.19 -4.82 -7.51
CA PHE A 24 9.84 -4.39 -8.86
C PHE A 24 9.32 -2.94 -8.87
N GLY A 25 8.55 -2.54 -7.86
CA GLY A 25 8.11 -1.15 -7.69
C GLY A 25 9.29 -0.18 -7.57
N GLN A 26 10.31 -0.54 -6.79
CA GLN A 26 11.55 0.24 -6.70
C GLN A 26 12.30 0.30 -8.04
N ARG A 27 12.39 -0.81 -8.78
CA ARG A 27 12.97 -0.82 -10.13
C ARG A 27 12.24 0.15 -11.05
N CYS A 28 10.91 0.06 -11.09
CA CYS A 28 10.09 0.93 -11.93
C CYS A 28 10.28 2.40 -11.56
N SER A 29 10.33 2.74 -10.27
CA SER A 29 10.50 4.11 -9.82
C SER A 29 11.92 4.66 -10.07
N ARG A 30 12.96 3.88 -9.70
CA ARG A 30 14.36 4.35 -9.68
C ARG A 30 15.06 4.24 -11.02
N VAL A 31 14.63 3.31 -11.87
CA VAL A 31 15.31 3.02 -13.12
C VAL A 31 14.44 3.32 -14.33
N ASP A 32 13.24 2.75 -14.38
CA ASP A 32 12.40 2.86 -15.58
C ASP A 32 11.74 4.26 -15.68
N HIS A 33 11.29 4.83 -14.55
CA HIS A 33 10.65 6.15 -14.43
C HIS A 33 11.48 7.16 -13.62
N LYS A 34 12.81 7.04 -13.73
CA LYS A 34 13.75 7.91 -13.00
C LYS A 34 13.51 9.40 -13.26
N SER A 35 13.08 9.75 -14.47
CA SER A 35 12.91 11.13 -14.96
C SER A 35 11.64 11.82 -14.44
N SER A 36 10.50 11.11 -14.36
CA SER A 36 9.17 11.70 -14.13
C SER A 36 8.26 10.86 -13.23
N ARG A 37 7.68 11.46 -12.17
CA ARG A 37 6.65 10.78 -11.33
C ARG A 37 5.36 10.67 -12.10
N LYS A 38 5.08 11.67 -12.92
CA LYS A 38 3.90 11.73 -13.76
C LYS A 38 3.84 10.53 -14.69
N HIS A 39 4.97 10.13 -15.28
CA HIS A 39 5.04 8.94 -16.14
C HIS A 39 4.67 7.66 -15.39
N MET A 40 5.17 7.48 -14.16
CA MET A 40 4.81 6.36 -13.29
C MET A 40 3.31 6.37 -12.95
N MET A 41 2.74 7.54 -12.60
CA MET A 41 1.30 7.68 -12.33
C MET A 41 0.40 7.46 -13.56
N ILE A 42 0.92 7.64 -14.78
CA ILE A 42 0.21 7.35 -16.03
C ILE A 42 0.29 5.87 -16.38
N SER A 43 1.47 5.25 -16.27
CA SER A 43 1.64 3.87 -16.69
C SER A 43 0.90 2.89 -15.76
N PHE A 44 0.86 3.20 -14.46
CA PHE A 44 0.33 2.30 -13.43
C PHE A 44 -1.16 1.97 -13.60
N PRO A 45 -2.07 2.95 -13.80
CA PRO A 45 -3.50 2.70 -13.88
C PRO A 45 -3.87 1.84 -15.08
N ILE A 46 -3.26 2.10 -16.24
CA ILE A 46 -3.57 1.34 -17.46
C ILE A 46 -3.10 -0.10 -17.32
N ILE A 47 -1.86 -0.33 -16.90
CA ILE A 47 -1.36 -1.70 -16.73
C ILE A 47 -2.16 -2.44 -15.68
N SER A 48 -2.48 -1.80 -14.54
CA SER A 48 -3.30 -2.42 -13.49
C SER A 48 -4.71 -2.76 -14.00
N SER A 49 -5.34 -1.83 -14.74
CA SER A 49 -6.69 -2.01 -15.27
C SER A 49 -6.77 -3.15 -16.27
N LEU A 50 -5.89 -3.15 -17.28
CA LEU A 50 -5.85 -4.19 -18.31
C LEU A 50 -5.52 -5.56 -17.70
N GLN A 51 -4.50 -5.60 -16.83
CA GLN A 51 -4.09 -6.83 -16.18
C GLN A 51 -5.20 -7.43 -15.33
N ILE A 52 -5.83 -6.63 -14.46
CA ILE A 52 -6.87 -7.12 -13.56
C ILE A 52 -8.15 -7.44 -14.31
N PHE A 53 -8.49 -6.67 -15.35
CA PHE A 53 -9.60 -7.00 -16.23
C PHE A 53 -9.38 -8.39 -16.85
N LEU A 54 -8.25 -8.62 -17.52
CA LEU A 54 -7.99 -9.89 -18.21
C LEU A 54 -7.90 -11.07 -17.23
N ILE A 55 -7.15 -10.94 -16.14
CA ILE A 55 -6.96 -12.03 -15.18
C ILE A 55 -8.28 -12.36 -14.49
N LEU A 56 -8.99 -11.37 -13.96
CA LEU A 56 -10.25 -11.63 -13.26
C LEU A 56 -11.35 -12.08 -14.23
N LEU A 57 -11.33 -11.65 -15.50
CA LEU A 57 -12.25 -12.18 -16.51
C LEU A 57 -12.00 -13.66 -16.77
N ILE A 58 -10.73 -14.07 -16.96
CA ILE A 58 -10.37 -15.48 -17.12
C ILE A 58 -10.81 -16.28 -15.90
N LEU A 59 -10.49 -15.80 -14.68
CA LEU A 59 -10.90 -16.48 -13.44
C LEU A 59 -12.42 -16.53 -13.29
N GLU A 60 -13.13 -15.45 -13.64
CA GLU A 60 -14.59 -15.36 -13.63
C GLU A 60 -15.20 -16.43 -14.52
N TYR A 61 -14.60 -16.78 -15.67
CA TYR A 61 -15.09 -17.84 -16.55
C TYR A 61 -14.58 -19.24 -16.19
N SER A 62 -13.33 -19.38 -15.75
CA SER A 62 -12.68 -20.68 -15.54
C SER A 62 -13.01 -21.32 -14.18
N LEU A 63 -13.22 -20.52 -13.13
CA LEU A 63 -13.48 -21.04 -11.79
C LEU A 63 -14.97 -21.40 -11.58
N PRO A 64 -15.31 -22.33 -10.69
CA PRO A 64 -16.71 -22.61 -10.38
C PRO A 64 -17.40 -21.42 -9.70
N GLN A 65 -18.69 -21.24 -9.98
CA GLN A 65 -19.53 -20.20 -9.39
C GLN A 65 -19.56 -20.25 -7.84
N SER A 66 -19.29 -21.42 -7.26
CA SER A 66 -19.16 -21.59 -5.81
C SER A 66 -17.98 -20.81 -5.21
N ILE A 67 -17.00 -20.40 -6.00
CA ILE A 67 -15.84 -19.58 -5.61
C ILE A 67 -16.07 -18.14 -6.06
N VAL A 68 -16.25 -17.89 -7.37
CA VAL A 68 -16.30 -16.53 -7.93
C VAL A 68 -17.57 -15.76 -7.55
N GLY A 69 -18.64 -16.46 -7.17
CA GLY A 69 -19.87 -15.84 -6.65
C GLY A 69 -20.00 -15.96 -5.13
N ALA A 70 -19.01 -16.51 -4.41
CA ALA A 70 -19.12 -16.66 -2.97
C ALA A 70 -19.13 -15.29 -2.28
N ILE A 71 -20.10 -15.09 -1.39
CA ILE A 71 -20.14 -13.97 -0.46
C ILE A 71 -20.03 -14.57 0.94
N TYR A 72 -19.21 -13.98 1.78
CA TYR A 72 -19.00 -14.43 3.14
C TYR A 72 -19.38 -13.33 4.11
N ARG A 73 -20.00 -13.70 5.22
CA ARG A 73 -20.26 -12.81 6.36
C ARG A 73 -19.86 -13.57 7.61
N ASP A 74 -18.98 -12.98 8.43
CA ASP A 74 -18.46 -13.60 9.65
C ASP A 74 -17.89 -15.00 9.39
N SER A 75 -17.00 -15.13 8.39
CA SER A 75 -16.39 -16.41 7.96
C SER A 75 -17.36 -17.44 7.35
N ASN A 76 -18.67 -17.18 7.36
CA ASN A 76 -19.67 -18.09 6.83
C ASN A 76 -20.13 -17.67 5.44
N LYS A 77 -20.20 -18.62 4.52
CA LYS A 77 -20.76 -18.37 3.19
C LYS A 77 -22.27 -18.13 3.31
N ILE A 78 -22.75 -17.01 2.77
CA ILE A 78 -24.18 -16.65 2.83
C ILE A 78 -24.93 -17.07 1.56
N GLN A 79 -26.23 -17.34 1.71
CA GLN A 79 -27.14 -17.68 0.62
C GLN A 79 -27.57 -16.42 -0.15
N CYS A 80 -27.63 -16.51 -1.48
CA CYS A 80 -28.09 -15.41 -2.34
C CYS A 80 -29.57 -15.49 -2.69
N TYR A 81 -30.16 -14.31 -2.86
CA TYR A 81 -31.57 -14.09 -3.16
C TYR A 81 -31.71 -13.16 -4.36
N LYS A 82 -32.67 -13.46 -5.25
CA LYS A 82 -32.87 -12.69 -6.49
C LYS A 82 -33.14 -11.21 -6.23
N GLU A 83 -33.98 -10.93 -5.24
CA GLU A 83 -34.48 -9.60 -4.92
C GLU A 83 -33.36 -8.67 -4.45
N ILE A 84 -32.37 -9.19 -3.70
CA ILE A 84 -31.24 -8.40 -3.21
C ILE A 84 -30.08 -8.44 -4.20
N ASP A 85 -29.63 -9.63 -4.60
CA ASP A 85 -28.35 -9.80 -5.32
C ASP A 85 -28.45 -9.55 -6.83
N ILE A 86 -29.66 -9.52 -7.40
CA ILE A 86 -29.89 -9.23 -8.83
C ILE A 86 -30.67 -7.94 -9.01
N GLU A 87 -31.75 -7.76 -8.25
CA GLU A 87 -32.64 -6.60 -8.40
C GLU A 87 -32.19 -5.39 -7.57
N GLY A 88 -31.34 -5.59 -6.56
CA GLY A 88 -30.82 -4.53 -5.70
C GLY A 88 -31.86 -3.92 -4.76
N LYS A 89 -32.86 -4.70 -4.34
CA LYS A 89 -33.89 -4.26 -3.38
C LYS A 89 -33.34 -4.29 -1.96
N ASP A 90 -33.62 -3.23 -1.20
CA ASP A 90 -33.28 -3.14 0.22
C ASP A 90 -34.41 -3.76 1.07
N ILE A 91 -34.42 -5.10 1.12
CA ILE A 91 -35.41 -5.88 1.89
C ILE A 91 -34.73 -6.94 2.74
N HIS A 92 -35.29 -7.24 3.90
CA HIS A 92 -34.80 -8.32 4.75
C HIS A 92 -35.27 -9.68 4.20
N CYS A 93 -34.41 -10.36 3.46
CA CYS A 93 -34.74 -11.67 2.89
C CYS A 93 -34.58 -12.81 3.89
N THR A 94 -35.54 -13.72 3.83
CA THR A 94 -35.50 -15.05 4.44
C THR A 94 -35.85 -16.08 3.37
N ASP A 95 -35.68 -17.36 3.68
CA ASP A 95 -36.03 -18.47 2.80
C ASP A 95 -37.51 -18.53 2.42
N GLN A 96 -38.37 -17.85 3.18
CA GLN A 96 -39.82 -17.78 2.95
C GLN A 96 -40.22 -16.53 2.17
N THR A 97 -39.46 -15.43 2.30
CA THR A 97 -39.83 -14.12 1.73
C THR A 97 -39.15 -13.82 0.40
N CYS A 98 -38.07 -14.54 0.06
CA CYS A 98 -37.27 -14.25 -1.12
C CYS A 98 -36.86 -15.51 -1.90
N THR A 99 -36.60 -15.32 -3.18
CA THR A 99 -36.29 -16.41 -4.10
C THR A 99 -34.80 -16.77 -4.00
N LYS A 100 -34.51 -17.96 -3.43
CA LYS A 100 -33.14 -18.49 -3.39
C LYS A 100 -32.59 -18.71 -4.80
N ILE A 101 -31.39 -18.21 -5.04
CA ILE A 101 -30.66 -18.39 -6.30
C ILE A 101 -29.21 -18.79 -6.03
N LYS A 102 -28.53 -19.27 -7.07
CA LYS A 102 -27.07 -19.32 -7.05
C LYS A 102 -26.53 -17.90 -7.08
N CYS A 103 -25.58 -17.59 -6.20
CA CYS A 103 -24.97 -16.26 -6.16
C CYS A 103 -24.37 -15.89 -7.52
N PRO A 104 -24.63 -14.67 -8.03
CA PRO A 104 -24.07 -14.24 -9.31
C PRO A 104 -22.54 -14.30 -9.29
N ARG A 105 -21.94 -14.54 -10.45
CA ARG A 105 -20.48 -14.55 -10.58
C ARG A 105 -19.98 -13.12 -10.35
N GLY A 106 -18.95 -12.96 -9.53
CA GLY A 106 -18.28 -11.68 -9.33
C GLY A 106 -17.09 -11.53 -10.28
N GLY A 107 -16.77 -10.28 -10.62
CA GLY A 107 -15.68 -9.95 -11.54
C GLY A 107 -15.93 -8.69 -12.36
N PRO A 108 -15.16 -8.49 -13.46
CA PRO A 108 -15.21 -7.26 -14.24
C PRO A 108 -16.53 -7.02 -14.97
N ILE A 109 -17.29 -8.06 -15.30
CA ILE A 109 -18.60 -7.88 -15.95
C ILE A 109 -19.62 -7.42 -14.90
N GLU A 110 -19.60 -8.08 -13.75
CA GLU A 110 -20.54 -7.85 -12.66
C GLU A 110 -20.37 -6.48 -11.98
N MET A 111 -19.16 -5.90 -12.05
CA MET A 111 -18.88 -4.61 -11.42
C MET A 111 -19.82 -3.48 -11.88
N PHE A 112 -20.24 -3.49 -13.15
CA PHE A 112 -21.14 -2.45 -13.68
C PHE A 112 -22.53 -2.52 -13.06
N ARG A 113 -23.05 -3.73 -12.81
CA ARG A 113 -24.31 -3.90 -12.10
C ARG A 113 -24.18 -3.44 -10.65
N SER A 114 -23.08 -3.79 -9.98
CA SER A 114 -22.81 -3.35 -8.61
C SER A 114 -22.69 -1.82 -8.51
N LEU A 115 -22.06 -1.15 -9.48
CA LEU A 115 -21.97 0.32 -9.52
C LEU A 115 -23.33 0.99 -9.75
N LYS A 116 -24.20 0.37 -10.54
CA LYS A 116 -25.57 0.86 -10.75
C LYS A 116 -26.40 0.80 -9.47
N HIS A 117 -26.29 -0.29 -8.69
CA HIS A 117 -27.03 -0.44 -7.44
C HIS A 117 -26.40 0.35 -6.29
N TYR A 118 -25.08 0.48 -6.25
CA TYR A 118 -24.33 1.08 -5.15
C TYR A 118 -23.36 2.17 -5.67
N PRO A 119 -23.86 3.36 -6.04
CA PRO A 119 -23.03 4.43 -6.58
C PRO A 119 -21.96 4.93 -5.59
N MET A 120 -22.12 4.68 -4.28
CA MET A 120 -21.10 5.00 -3.28
C MET A 120 -19.77 4.28 -3.52
N LEU A 121 -19.74 3.19 -4.30
CA LEU A 121 -18.50 2.54 -4.74
C LEU A 121 -17.55 3.48 -5.49
N PHE A 122 -18.08 4.53 -6.14
CA PHE A 122 -17.24 5.54 -6.80
C PHE A 122 -16.37 6.35 -5.82
N LEU A 123 -16.71 6.38 -4.53
CA LEU A 123 -15.87 7.00 -3.50
C LEU A 123 -14.51 6.30 -3.35
N ASN A 124 -14.42 5.02 -3.73
CA ASN A 124 -13.14 4.32 -3.80
C ASN A 124 -12.17 4.98 -4.80
N GLY A 125 -12.70 5.62 -5.85
CA GLY A 125 -11.92 6.42 -6.78
C GLY A 125 -11.26 7.63 -6.12
N VAL A 126 -11.99 8.36 -5.28
CA VAL A 126 -11.44 9.50 -4.52
C VAL A 126 -10.34 9.03 -3.57
N GLN A 127 -10.55 7.91 -2.90
CA GLN A 127 -9.52 7.31 -2.05
C GLN A 127 -8.26 6.96 -2.83
N ASN A 128 -8.42 6.40 -4.04
CA ASN A 128 -7.31 6.07 -4.94
C ASN A 128 -6.51 7.32 -5.34
N TRP A 129 -7.13 8.49 -5.51
CA TRP A 129 -6.39 9.73 -5.80
C TRP A 129 -5.33 10.02 -4.74
N PHE A 130 -5.73 9.94 -3.48
CA PHE A 130 -4.85 10.21 -2.35
C PHE A 130 -3.82 9.10 -2.16
N TYR A 131 -4.24 7.84 -2.26
CA TYR A 131 -3.36 6.68 -2.10
C TYR A 131 -2.20 6.72 -3.10
N TYR A 132 -2.49 6.77 -4.41
CA TYR A 132 -1.45 6.69 -5.44
C TYR A 132 -0.56 7.93 -5.48
N SER A 133 -1.12 9.10 -5.17
CA SER A 133 -0.31 10.33 -5.09
C SER A 133 0.68 10.26 -3.92
N ALA A 134 0.23 9.85 -2.73
CA ALA A 134 1.10 9.69 -1.59
C ALA A 134 2.14 8.58 -1.80
N GLU A 135 1.73 7.46 -2.39
CA GLU A 135 2.59 6.31 -2.70
C GLU A 135 3.73 6.71 -3.66
N VAL A 136 3.43 7.41 -4.76
CA VAL A 136 4.45 7.82 -5.73
C VAL A 136 5.39 8.88 -5.17
N ILE A 137 4.91 9.80 -4.32
CA ILE A 137 5.77 10.75 -3.62
C ILE A 137 6.76 10.00 -2.71
N LEU A 138 6.28 9.03 -1.92
CA LEU A 138 7.13 8.25 -1.03
C LEU A 138 8.13 7.37 -1.80
N TYR A 139 7.75 6.72 -2.90
CA TYR A 139 8.69 5.86 -3.63
C TYR A 139 9.96 6.56 -4.15
N ARG A 140 9.89 7.88 -4.38
CA ARG A 140 11.06 8.66 -4.82
C ARG A 140 12.04 8.98 -3.70
N GLU A 141 11.55 9.04 -2.47
CA GLU A 141 12.38 9.40 -1.34
C GLU A 141 13.18 8.19 -0.85
N PRO A 142 14.47 8.34 -0.48
CA PRO A 142 15.30 7.22 -0.05
C PRO A 142 14.72 6.51 1.19
N LEU A 143 14.05 7.26 2.06
CA LEU A 143 13.35 6.73 3.23
C LEU A 143 11.87 6.41 2.95
N GLY A 144 11.32 6.73 1.79
CA GLY A 144 9.86 6.65 1.63
C GLY A 144 9.31 5.22 1.59
N LEU A 145 10.11 4.20 1.23
CA LEU A 145 9.73 2.79 1.43
C LEU A 145 9.47 2.47 2.90
N LEU A 146 10.28 3.06 3.79
CA LEU A 146 10.12 2.92 5.22
C LEU A 146 8.79 3.51 5.69
N PHE A 147 8.48 4.70 5.21
CA PHE A 147 7.22 5.39 5.49
C PHE A 147 6.02 4.65 4.89
N LEU A 148 6.15 3.99 3.74
CA LEU A 148 5.11 3.12 3.17
C LEU A 148 4.75 1.97 4.13
N VAL A 149 5.76 1.32 4.71
CA VAL A 149 5.57 0.24 5.67
C VAL A 149 5.02 0.76 7.00
N LEU A 150 5.59 1.86 7.52
CA LEU A 150 5.07 2.51 8.73
C LEU A 150 3.63 2.99 8.55
N ALA A 151 3.25 3.47 7.37
CA ALA A 151 1.89 3.94 7.11
C ALA A 151 0.88 2.80 7.19
N SER A 152 1.25 1.61 6.69
CA SER A 152 0.48 0.38 6.86
C SER A 152 0.39 -0.07 8.33
N LEU A 153 1.37 0.28 9.17
CA LEU A 153 1.31 -0.01 10.60
C LEU A 153 0.42 1.00 11.32
N ALA A 154 0.59 2.27 11.02
CA ALA A 154 -0.19 3.37 11.58
C ALA A 154 -1.68 3.26 11.22
N SER A 155 -2.01 2.76 10.02
CA SER A 155 -3.40 2.51 9.61
C SER A 155 -4.09 1.47 10.49
N SER A 156 -3.37 0.53 11.13
CA SER A 156 -3.97 -0.46 12.05
C SER A 156 -4.70 0.21 13.23
N PHE A 157 -4.23 1.39 13.65
CA PHE A 157 -4.87 2.19 14.71
C PHE A 157 -6.05 3.00 14.21
N LEU A 158 -6.10 3.26 12.91
CA LEU A 158 -7.15 4.03 12.27
C LEU A 158 -8.31 3.14 11.81
N ILE A 159 -8.12 1.82 11.65
CA ILE A 159 -9.18 0.92 11.21
C ILE A 159 -10.37 0.94 12.17
N GLU A 160 -10.17 0.86 13.49
CA GLU A 160 -11.29 0.89 14.43
C GLU A 160 -12.07 2.22 14.43
N PRO A 161 -11.45 3.41 14.56
CA PRO A 161 -12.21 4.66 14.48
C PRO A 161 -12.87 4.85 13.12
N VAL A 162 -12.25 4.43 12.02
CA VAL A 162 -12.88 4.48 10.69
C VAL A 162 -14.06 3.49 10.61
N ASN A 163 -13.95 2.28 11.15
CA ASN A 163 -15.07 1.32 11.22
C ASN A 163 -16.27 1.90 11.97
N LYS A 164 -16.02 2.65 13.07
CA LYS A 164 -17.09 3.34 13.83
C LYS A 164 -17.79 4.40 12.98
N ILE A 165 -17.05 5.15 12.16
CA ILE A 165 -17.63 6.13 11.21
C ILE A 165 -18.53 5.44 10.18
N PHE A 166 -18.13 4.26 9.69
CA PHE A 166 -18.90 3.47 8.73
C PHE A 166 -20.05 2.67 9.37
N GLY A 167 -20.27 2.79 10.70
CA GLY A 167 -21.33 2.08 11.41
C GLY A 167 -21.20 0.55 11.38
N SER A 168 -20.01 0.02 11.09
CA SER A 168 -19.77 -1.42 11.08
C SER A 168 -19.54 -1.93 12.50
N PRO A 169 -20.01 -3.14 12.86
CA PRO A 169 -19.80 -3.70 14.19
C PRO A 169 -18.31 -3.71 14.52
N ALA A 170 -17.97 -3.16 15.69
CA ALA A 170 -16.59 -3.10 16.15
C ALA A 170 -15.97 -4.50 16.17
N SER A 171 -14.65 -4.58 15.96
CA SER A 171 -13.88 -5.81 16.05
C SER A 171 -14.25 -6.58 17.31
N THR A 172 -14.45 -7.88 17.15
CA THR A 172 -14.83 -8.78 18.23
C THR A 172 -13.67 -9.09 19.18
N GLN A 173 -12.42 -8.75 18.81
CA GLN A 173 -11.23 -9.00 19.60
C GLN A 173 -10.55 -7.69 20.04
N ASN A 174 -10.64 -7.40 21.33
CA ASN A 174 -9.84 -6.35 21.96
C ASN A 174 -8.38 -6.79 22.03
N ILE A 175 -7.54 -6.28 21.13
CA ILE A 175 -6.09 -6.50 21.16
C ILE A 175 -5.50 -5.69 22.33
N PRO A 176 -4.81 -6.31 23.30
CA PRO A 176 -4.19 -5.59 24.40
C PRO A 176 -3.19 -4.53 23.91
N GLY A 177 -3.35 -3.29 24.35
CA GLY A 177 -2.55 -2.15 23.87
C GLY A 177 -1.03 -2.32 24.04
N TYR A 178 -0.59 -3.05 25.06
CA TYR A 178 0.84 -3.31 25.28
C TYR A 178 1.46 -4.20 24.19
N LEU A 179 0.69 -5.14 23.60
CA LEU A 179 1.16 -5.95 22.46
C LEU A 179 1.34 -5.08 21.23
N ILE A 180 0.40 -4.17 21.01
CA ILE A 180 0.47 -3.23 19.91
C ILE A 180 1.69 -2.32 20.07
N PHE A 181 1.92 -1.79 21.28
CA PHE A 181 3.10 -0.99 21.60
C PHE A 181 4.40 -1.77 21.37
N LEU A 182 4.48 -3.03 21.82
CA LEU A 182 5.63 -3.89 21.61
C LEU A 182 5.92 -4.09 20.11
N GLY A 183 4.88 -4.38 19.33
CA GLY A 183 4.96 -4.50 17.87
C GLY A 183 5.46 -3.23 17.19
N ILE A 184 4.93 -2.04 17.56
CA ILE A 184 5.41 -0.76 17.04
C ILE A 184 6.86 -0.52 17.42
N PHE A 185 7.21 -0.73 18.69
CA PHE A 185 8.54 -0.45 19.20
C PHE A 185 9.58 -1.30 18.48
N GLY A 186 9.33 -2.61 18.34
CA GLY A 186 10.18 -3.50 17.55
C GLY A 186 10.26 -3.08 16.09
N SER A 187 9.14 -2.65 15.52
CA SER A 187 9.08 -2.16 14.13
C SER A 187 9.92 -0.91 13.91
N ILE A 188 9.85 0.08 14.80
CA ILE A 188 10.68 1.29 14.76
C ILE A 188 12.15 0.90 14.83
N ILE A 189 12.53 -0.01 15.72
CA ILE A 189 13.92 -0.48 15.84
C ILE A 189 14.41 -1.14 14.54
N CYS A 190 13.56 -1.92 13.84
CA CYS A 190 13.92 -2.49 12.54
C CYS A 190 14.19 -1.44 11.45
N ILE A 191 13.63 -0.26 11.65
CA ILE A 191 13.48 0.78 10.66
C ILE A 191 14.53 1.88 10.85
N VAL A 192 14.99 2.12 12.08
CA VAL A 192 16.05 3.09 12.36
C VAL A 192 17.35 2.63 11.70
N GLU A 193 17.88 3.47 10.83
CA GLU A 193 19.19 3.27 10.22
C GLU A 193 20.13 4.42 10.56
N LYS A 194 21.33 4.08 11.03
CA LYS A 194 22.41 5.05 11.24
C LYS A 194 23.06 5.37 9.90
N LYS A 195 23.02 6.65 9.50
CA LYS A 195 23.79 7.14 8.35
C LYS A 195 25.29 7.00 8.65
N ILE A 196 26.02 6.29 7.81
CA ILE A 196 27.47 6.23 7.88
C ILE A 196 28.00 7.53 7.24
N SER A 197 28.39 8.49 8.07
CA SER A 197 29.01 9.72 7.57
C SER A 197 30.42 9.40 7.06
N ASN A 198 30.63 9.52 5.75
CA ASN A 198 31.94 9.40 5.10
C ASN A 198 32.89 10.57 5.39
N LYS A 199 32.69 11.34 6.48
CA LYS A 199 33.53 12.49 6.86
C LYS A 199 35.00 12.14 7.15
N LYS A 200 35.40 10.87 7.15
CA LYS A 200 36.73 10.44 7.61
C LYS A 200 37.83 10.30 6.55
N LYS A 201 37.63 10.75 5.29
CA LYS A 201 38.68 10.60 4.24
C LYS A 201 39.33 11.86 3.67
N ASN A 202 38.86 13.07 3.99
CA ASN A 202 39.48 14.32 3.49
C ASN A 202 40.18 15.17 4.56
N SER A 203 40.22 14.76 5.83
CA SER A 203 40.81 15.58 6.92
C SER A 203 42.34 15.67 6.92
N ASN A 204 43.03 15.08 5.94
CA ASN A 204 44.49 15.19 5.78
C ASN A 204 44.91 15.99 4.54
N GLN A 205 43.99 16.63 3.80
CA GLN A 205 44.35 17.36 2.57
C GLN A 205 43.87 18.83 2.53
N LEU A 206 43.32 19.35 3.63
CA LEU A 206 42.76 20.71 3.70
C LEU A 206 43.02 21.40 5.05
N LYS A 207 44.19 21.15 5.66
CA LYS A 207 44.52 21.67 7.00
C LYS A 207 45.45 22.88 7.05
N GLU A 208 45.77 23.53 5.92
CA GLU A 208 46.67 24.71 5.97
C GLU A 208 46.08 26.07 5.55
N ASP A 209 44.88 26.17 4.94
CA ASP A 209 44.35 27.49 4.49
C ASP A 209 43.00 27.95 5.10
N GLU A 210 42.36 27.18 5.99
CA GLU A 210 40.95 27.41 6.36
C GLU A 210 40.68 28.20 7.67
N SER A 211 41.71 28.62 8.42
CA SER A 211 41.48 29.16 9.78
C SER A 211 40.94 30.60 9.86
N LYS A 212 40.63 31.27 8.73
CA LYS A 212 40.00 32.61 8.73
C LYS A 212 38.68 32.72 7.97
N PHE A 213 38.23 31.68 7.24
CA PHE A 213 36.98 31.71 6.46
C PHE A 213 35.82 30.92 7.11
N LEU A 214 36.09 30.25 8.23
CA LEU A 214 35.17 29.28 8.85
C LEU A 214 34.17 29.86 9.87
N LEU A 215 34.35 31.10 10.36
CA LEU A 215 33.45 31.66 11.38
C LEU A 215 32.24 32.42 10.80
N GLU A 216 32.24 32.75 9.51
CA GLU A 216 31.10 33.44 8.86
C GLU A 216 30.20 32.48 8.04
N ASN A 217 30.69 31.30 7.64
CA ASN A 217 29.89 30.34 6.86
C ASN A 217 29.14 29.29 7.71
N GLU A 218 29.54 29.04 8.97
CA GLU A 218 28.84 28.07 9.83
C GLU A 218 27.42 28.55 10.24
N PHE A 219 27.18 29.86 10.29
CA PHE A 219 25.87 30.41 10.68
C PHE A 219 24.81 30.36 9.56
N ASP A 220 25.23 30.44 8.29
CA ASP A 220 24.32 30.34 7.14
C ASP A 220 24.02 28.87 6.76
N ASP A 221 24.98 27.96 6.93
CA ASP A 221 24.76 26.52 6.72
C ASP A 221 23.81 25.92 7.77
N GLU A 222 23.84 26.39 9.02
CA GLU A 222 22.96 25.86 10.07
C GLU A 222 21.50 26.33 9.92
N LYS A 223 21.28 27.56 9.43
CA LYS A 223 19.94 28.07 9.07
C LYS A 223 19.37 27.40 7.82
N ASN A 224 20.19 27.19 6.77
CA ASN A 224 19.75 26.44 5.58
C ASN A 224 19.47 24.97 5.90
N SER A 225 20.31 24.32 6.71
CA SER A 225 20.12 22.94 7.21
C SER A 225 18.81 22.76 7.96
N ASN A 226 18.41 23.71 8.80
CA ASN A 226 17.16 23.61 9.57
C ASN A 226 15.91 23.85 8.71
N SER A 227 15.95 24.82 7.78
CA SER A 227 14.88 25.04 6.79
C SER A 227 14.70 23.84 5.85
N GLU A 228 15.82 23.24 5.41
CA GLU A 228 15.82 22.07 4.54
C GLU A 228 15.28 20.82 5.26
N LYS A 229 15.67 20.58 6.52
CA LYS A 229 15.11 19.49 7.35
C LYS A 229 13.62 19.65 7.60
N GLU A 230 13.13 20.86 7.86
CA GLU A 230 11.71 21.11 8.07
C GLU A 230 10.90 20.88 6.78
N SER A 231 11.45 21.24 5.63
CA SER A 231 10.88 20.96 4.30
C SER A 231 10.81 19.46 4.01
N ILE A 232 11.88 18.71 4.28
CA ILE A 232 11.94 17.25 4.08
C ILE A 232 10.93 16.53 4.98
N LEU A 233 10.84 16.93 6.26
CA LEU A 233 9.90 16.30 7.19
C LEU A 233 8.45 16.51 6.75
N LYS A 234 8.09 17.73 6.31
CA LYS A 234 6.75 18.01 5.75
C LYS A 234 6.46 17.22 4.49
N LYS A 235 7.45 17.07 3.59
CA LYS A 235 7.34 16.29 2.35
C LYS A 235 7.13 14.80 2.57
N LEU A 236 7.60 14.24 3.68
CA LEU A 236 7.45 12.82 4.01
C LEU A 236 6.24 12.55 4.90
N PHE A 237 6.02 13.38 5.91
CA PHE A 237 5.01 13.16 6.93
C PHE A 237 3.60 13.31 6.39
N LEU A 238 3.34 14.29 5.52
CA LEU A 238 2.02 14.48 4.93
C LEU A 238 1.60 13.29 4.05
N PRO A 239 2.39 12.83 3.07
CA PRO A 239 2.09 11.60 2.33
C PRO A 239 1.94 10.39 3.23
N PHE A 240 2.78 10.23 4.25
CA PHE A 240 2.65 9.17 5.24
C PHE A 240 1.29 9.18 5.96
N ALA A 241 0.84 10.34 6.43
CA ALA A 241 -0.43 10.48 7.14
C ALA A 241 -1.63 10.19 6.21
N ILE A 242 -1.60 10.76 4.99
CA ILE A 242 -2.60 10.49 3.94
C ILE A 242 -2.65 9.00 3.63
N LEU A 243 -1.49 8.37 3.48
CA LEU A 243 -1.40 6.96 3.14
C LEU A 243 -1.91 6.07 4.28
N SER A 244 -1.57 6.40 5.53
CA SER A 244 -2.08 5.69 6.71
C SER A 244 -3.61 5.74 6.77
N PHE A 245 -4.19 6.92 6.53
CA PHE A 245 -5.64 7.08 6.50
C PHE A 245 -6.28 6.30 5.34
N THR A 246 -5.77 6.46 4.11
CA THR A 246 -6.32 5.76 2.94
C THR A 246 -6.25 4.24 3.05
N TYR A 247 -5.18 3.67 3.62
CA TYR A 247 -5.13 2.24 3.93
C TYR A 247 -6.29 1.83 4.84
N SER A 248 -6.51 2.56 5.94
CA SER A 248 -7.59 2.23 6.88
C SER A 248 -8.98 2.31 6.22
N VAL A 249 -9.24 3.36 5.43
CA VAL A 249 -10.50 3.52 4.69
C VAL A 249 -10.68 2.41 3.67
N TRP A 250 -9.62 1.97 2.98
CA TRP A 250 -9.68 0.87 2.02
C TRP A 250 -10.18 -0.42 2.69
N PHE A 251 -9.53 -0.83 3.79
CA PHE A 251 -9.87 -2.07 4.50
C PHE A 251 -11.29 -2.05 5.07
N VAL A 252 -11.70 -0.91 5.63
CA VAL A 252 -13.05 -0.72 6.15
C VAL A 252 -14.08 -0.74 5.01
N SER A 253 -13.82 -0.02 3.92
CA SER A 253 -14.74 0.06 2.77
C SER A 253 -14.98 -1.33 2.17
N GLN A 254 -13.93 -2.13 1.99
CA GLN A 254 -14.05 -3.50 1.50
C GLN A 254 -15.00 -4.35 2.33
N THR A 255 -14.78 -4.33 3.64
CA THR A 255 -15.58 -5.09 4.60
C THR A 255 -17.02 -4.58 4.63
N TYR A 256 -17.20 -3.26 4.59
CA TYR A 256 -18.51 -2.61 4.51
C TYR A 256 -19.29 -3.02 3.26
N PHE A 257 -18.68 -2.93 2.07
CA PHE A 257 -19.35 -3.29 0.81
C PHE A 257 -19.62 -4.80 0.71
N ASN A 258 -18.74 -5.64 1.25
CA ASN A 258 -19.01 -7.07 1.35
C ASN A 258 -20.20 -7.36 2.28
N ASN A 259 -20.21 -6.77 3.48
CA ASN A 259 -21.22 -7.08 4.48
C ASN A 259 -22.58 -6.45 4.14
N ASN A 260 -22.62 -5.19 3.70
CA ASN A 260 -23.86 -4.45 3.50
C ASN A 260 -24.36 -4.49 2.06
N CYS A 261 -23.46 -4.48 1.08
CA CYS A 261 -23.81 -4.46 -0.34
C CYS A 261 -23.67 -5.83 -1.03
N ARG A 262 -23.22 -6.86 -0.30
CA ARG A 262 -23.04 -8.23 -0.79
C ARG A 262 -22.08 -8.32 -1.99
N ILE A 263 -21.09 -7.42 -2.03
CA ILE A 263 -20.08 -7.35 -3.09
C ILE A 263 -18.87 -8.18 -2.66
N ASN A 264 -18.53 -9.19 -3.45
CA ASN A 264 -17.40 -10.06 -3.13
C ASN A 264 -16.04 -9.50 -3.59
N ALA A 265 -14.97 -10.23 -3.27
CA ALA A 265 -13.59 -9.86 -3.56
C ALA A 265 -13.30 -9.61 -5.05
N PHE A 266 -13.89 -10.44 -5.93
CA PHE A 266 -13.68 -10.32 -7.37
C PHE A 266 -14.27 -9.01 -7.88
N THR A 267 -15.54 -8.76 -7.58
CA THR A 267 -16.24 -7.55 -8.02
C THR A 267 -15.63 -6.29 -7.42
N TYR A 268 -15.33 -6.28 -6.11
CA TYR A 268 -14.71 -5.11 -5.48
C TYR A 268 -13.33 -4.79 -6.08
N THR A 269 -12.49 -5.80 -6.28
CA THR A 269 -11.16 -5.63 -6.90
C THR A 269 -11.28 -5.13 -8.33
N SER A 270 -12.29 -5.60 -9.08
CA SER A 270 -12.58 -5.07 -10.41
C SER A 270 -12.95 -3.59 -10.36
N VAL A 271 -13.85 -3.16 -9.47
CA VAL A 271 -14.16 -1.73 -9.29
C VAL A 271 -12.90 -0.93 -8.97
N ASP A 272 -12.09 -1.42 -8.03
CA ASP A 272 -10.89 -0.72 -7.55
C ASP A 272 -9.81 -0.56 -8.64
N GLN A 273 -9.53 -1.62 -9.39
CA GLN A 273 -8.37 -1.67 -10.28
C GLN A 273 -8.71 -1.50 -11.77
N VAL A 274 -9.86 -2.02 -12.24
CA VAL A 274 -10.27 -1.85 -13.64
C VAL A 274 -10.68 -0.41 -13.91
N LEU A 275 -11.37 0.24 -12.96
CA LEU A 275 -11.75 1.64 -13.12
C LEU A 275 -10.68 2.64 -12.72
N LEU A 276 -9.50 2.17 -12.30
CA LEU A 276 -8.42 3.02 -11.82
C LEU A 276 -8.01 4.14 -12.79
N PRO A 277 -7.90 3.95 -14.12
CA PRO A 277 -7.64 5.03 -15.07
C PRO A 277 -8.73 6.10 -15.07
N PHE A 278 -10.00 5.69 -14.95
CA PHE A 278 -11.14 6.60 -14.91
C PHE A 278 -11.19 7.41 -13.62
N TYR A 279 -10.53 6.94 -12.56
CA TYR A 279 -10.34 7.71 -11.34
C TYR A 279 -9.13 8.64 -11.46
N LEU A 280 -7.95 8.09 -11.76
CA LEU A 280 -6.71 8.86 -11.65
C LEU A 280 -6.52 9.88 -12.77
N TYR A 281 -6.97 9.63 -14.00
CA TYR A 281 -6.72 10.57 -15.09
C TYR A 281 -7.50 11.87 -14.97
N PRO A 282 -8.79 11.88 -14.61
CA PRO A 282 -9.49 13.12 -14.29
C PRO A 282 -8.82 13.89 -13.15
N PHE A 283 -8.31 13.18 -12.13
CA PHE A 283 -7.57 13.81 -11.03
C PHE A 283 -6.25 14.42 -11.49
N MET A 284 -5.46 13.70 -12.29
CA MET A 284 -4.20 14.23 -12.84
C MET A 284 -4.44 15.42 -13.76
N PHE A 285 -5.50 15.36 -14.57
CA PHE A 285 -5.94 16.49 -15.39
C PHE A 285 -6.29 17.68 -14.49
N LEU A 286 -7.11 17.49 -13.45
CA LEU A 286 -7.44 18.55 -12.49
C LEU A 286 -6.19 19.16 -11.83
N MET A 287 -5.21 18.33 -11.45
CA MET A 287 -3.95 18.80 -10.86
C MET A 287 -3.13 19.67 -11.81
N ASP A 288 -3.22 19.47 -13.13
CA ASP A 288 -2.50 20.30 -14.10
C ASP A 288 -3.09 21.73 -14.19
N TYR A 289 -4.39 21.91 -13.93
CA TYR A 289 -5.07 23.22 -13.98
C TYR A 289 -5.14 23.93 -12.62
N VAL A 290 -5.20 23.19 -11.52
CA VAL A 290 -5.35 23.77 -10.17
C VAL A 290 -3.96 24.02 -9.55
N SER A 291 -3.50 25.28 -9.62
CA SER A 291 -2.15 25.70 -9.16
C SER A 291 -1.76 25.22 -7.75
N PRO A 292 -2.64 25.28 -6.72
CA PRO A 292 -2.32 24.72 -5.41
C PRO A 292 -1.98 23.23 -5.44
N PHE A 293 -2.74 22.41 -6.19
CA PHE A 293 -2.47 20.98 -6.32
C PHE A 293 -1.19 20.72 -7.10
N LYS A 294 -0.98 21.46 -8.20
CA LYS A 294 0.25 21.40 -8.99
C LYS A 294 1.50 21.67 -8.14
N LYS A 295 1.44 22.62 -7.21
CA LYS A 295 2.54 22.95 -6.30
C LYS A 295 2.75 21.91 -5.20
N CYS A 296 1.69 21.22 -4.78
CA CYS A 296 1.73 20.25 -3.70
C CYS A 296 2.19 18.86 -4.17
N PHE A 297 1.78 18.43 -5.36
CA PHE A 297 1.98 17.06 -5.84
C PHE A 297 3.12 16.90 -6.84
N TYR A 298 3.47 17.96 -7.59
CA TYR A 298 4.53 17.90 -8.59
C TYR A 298 5.74 18.74 -8.18
N ASP A 299 6.94 18.33 -8.61
CA ASP A 299 8.21 19.03 -8.42
C ASP A 299 9.02 19.00 -9.72
N GLY A 300 9.88 20.01 -9.91
CA GLY A 300 10.81 20.07 -11.03
C GLY A 300 10.13 19.91 -12.39
N SER A 301 10.60 18.94 -13.17
CA SER A 301 10.10 18.61 -14.51
C SER A 301 8.61 18.25 -14.55
N ASP A 302 8.08 17.62 -13.48
CA ASP A 302 6.66 17.21 -13.41
C ASP A 302 5.70 18.43 -13.47
N LYS A 303 6.19 19.64 -13.11
CA LYS A 303 5.40 20.89 -13.17
C LYS A 303 5.26 21.44 -14.58
N ILE A 304 6.19 21.14 -15.49
CA ILE A 304 6.23 21.75 -16.82
C ILE A 304 5.37 20.94 -17.78
N GLU A 305 5.47 19.63 -17.71
CA GLU A 305 4.79 18.70 -18.61
C GLU A 305 3.29 18.58 -18.27
N THR A 306 2.42 18.57 -19.28
CA THR A 306 0.98 18.29 -19.09
C THR A 306 0.70 16.79 -19.19
N LEU A 307 -0.43 16.32 -18.66
CA LEU A 307 -0.87 14.92 -18.77
C LEU A 307 -0.83 14.43 -20.23
N ILE A 308 -1.35 15.22 -21.16
CA ILE A 308 -1.37 14.88 -22.59
C ILE A 308 0.05 14.80 -23.15
N GLY A 309 0.92 15.73 -22.78
CA GLY A 309 2.33 15.71 -23.16
C GLY A 309 3.08 14.47 -22.65
N ALA A 310 2.76 14.05 -21.42
CA ALA A 310 3.37 12.91 -20.75
C ALA A 310 2.91 11.54 -21.25
N LEU A 311 1.72 11.42 -21.85
CA LEU A 311 1.15 10.13 -22.27
C LEU A 311 2.05 9.37 -23.25
N LEU A 312 2.50 10.02 -24.32
CA LEU A 312 3.29 9.35 -25.37
C LEU A 312 4.72 9.00 -24.91
N PRO A 313 5.48 9.90 -24.24
CA PRO A 313 6.79 9.58 -23.68
C PRO A 313 6.74 8.45 -22.63
N THR A 314 5.70 8.42 -21.79
CA THR A 314 5.53 7.39 -20.76
C THR A 314 5.65 5.98 -21.34
N TRP A 315 5.04 5.72 -22.50
CA TRP A 315 5.08 4.40 -23.14
C TRP A 315 6.43 4.02 -23.73
N LYS A 316 7.25 5.01 -24.08
CA LYS A 316 8.62 4.76 -24.57
C LYS A 316 9.60 4.47 -23.43
N GLU A 317 9.37 5.07 -22.26
CA GLU A 317 10.23 4.92 -21.08
C GLU A 317 9.85 3.69 -20.22
N SER A 318 8.59 3.24 -20.28
CA SER A 318 8.10 2.16 -19.43
C SER A 318 8.70 0.80 -19.82
N SER A 319 9.40 0.15 -18.90
CA SER A 319 9.55 -1.30 -18.95
C SER A 319 8.21 -1.95 -18.63
N ILE A 320 7.41 -2.22 -19.67
CA ILE A 320 6.07 -2.82 -19.55
C ILE A 320 6.13 -4.10 -18.70
N PHE A 321 7.18 -4.90 -18.86
CA PHE A 321 7.34 -6.14 -18.10
C PHE A 321 7.52 -5.91 -16.60
N ASN A 322 8.47 -5.05 -16.18
CA ASN A 322 8.69 -4.78 -14.76
C ASN A 322 7.43 -4.22 -14.11
N LEU A 323 6.75 -3.31 -14.81
CA LEU A 323 5.52 -2.71 -14.36
C LEU A 323 4.39 -3.74 -14.25
N PHE A 324 4.26 -4.62 -15.25
CA PHE A 324 3.29 -5.71 -15.23
C PHE A 324 3.52 -6.64 -14.03
N VAL A 325 4.76 -7.07 -13.78
CA VAL A 325 5.09 -7.94 -12.64
C VAL A 325 4.84 -7.23 -11.32
N TYR A 326 5.26 -5.97 -11.18
CA TYR A 326 4.97 -5.14 -10.02
C TYR A 326 3.48 -5.11 -9.71
N ARG A 327 2.65 -4.72 -10.68
CA ARG A 327 1.19 -4.62 -10.50
C ARG A 327 0.56 -5.99 -10.25
N LEU A 328 1.05 -7.05 -10.88
CA LEU A 328 0.54 -8.41 -10.65
C LEU A 328 0.66 -8.80 -9.18
N LEU A 329 1.84 -8.58 -8.60
CA LEU A 329 2.16 -8.97 -7.24
C LEU A 329 1.41 -8.09 -6.22
N ILE A 330 1.35 -6.78 -6.44
CA ILE A 330 0.62 -5.87 -5.54
C ILE A 330 -0.89 -6.13 -5.58
N ASN A 331 -1.47 -6.34 -6.77
CA ASN A 331 -2.88 -6.67 -6.89
C ASN A 331 -3.19 -8.08 -6.34
N GLY A 332 -2.31 -9.05 -6.57
CA GLY A 332 -2.42 -10.38 -5.96
C GLY A 332 -2.40 -10.32 -4.44
N ARG A 333 -1.50 -9.52 -3.85
CA ARG A 333 -1.47 -9.23 -2.41
C ARG A 333 -2.78 -8.61 -1.95
N ALA A 334 -3.27 -7.58 -2.63
CA ALA A 334 -4.51 -6.90 -2.29
C ALA A 334 -5.71 -7.87 -2.29
N PHE A 335 -5.76 -8.77 -3.27
CA PHE A 335 -6.77 -9.81 -3.36
C PHE A 335 -6.70 -10.79 -2.18
N ILE A 336 -5.50 -11.25 -1.80
CA ILE A 336 -5.31 -12.10 -0.62
C ILE A 336 -5.74 -11.37 0.66
N TYR A 337 -5.36 -10.10 0.81
CA TYR A 337 -5.73 -9.27 1.96
C TYR A 337 -7.24 -9.13 2.10
N TYR A 338 -7.95 -8.96 0.99
CA TYR A 338 -9.41 -8.89 0.97
C TYR A 338 -10.04 -10.17 1.53
N TYR A 339 -9.60 -11.35 1.06
CA TYR A 339 -10.09 -12.63 1.58
C TYR A 339 -9.79 -12.79 3.06
N LEU A 340 -8.58 -12.43 3.48
CA LEU A 340 -8.20 -12.48 4.87
C LEU A 340 -9.06 -11.56 5.75
N ALA A 341 -9.36 -10.34 5.30
CA ALA A 341 -10.18 -9.37 6.02
C ALA A 341 -11.64 -9.83 6.19
N ILE A 342 -12.17 -10.57 5.22
CA ILE A 342 -13.54 -11.11 5.27
C ILE A 342 -13.64 -12.36 6.12
N LEU A 343 -12.67 -13.27 5.99
CA LEU A 343 -12.71 -14.56 6.65
C LEU A 343 -12.30 -14.49 8.12
N TYR A 344 -11.57 -13.45 8.52
CA TYR A 344 -10.96 -13.37 9.85
C TYR A 344 -11.23 -12.00 10.49
N ASP A 345 -10.77 -11.77 11.72
CA ASP A 345 -10.88 -10.44 12.35
C ASP A 345 -9.90 -9.47 11.69
N ILE A 346 -10.43 -8.39 11.10
CA ILE A 346 -9.66 -7.44 10.30
C ILE A 346 -8.52 -6.79 11.09
N ASN A 347 -8.74 -6.47 12.37
CA ASN A 347 -7.73 -5.81 13.20
C ASN A 347 -6.58 -6.77 13.48
N LEU A 348 -6.90 -8.00 13.85
CA LEU A 348 -5.89 -9.02 14.14
C LEU A 348 -5.06 -9.33 12.90
N VAL A 349 -5.72 -9.64 11.78
CA VAL A 349 -5.03 -10.09 10.57
C VAL A 349 -4.20 -8.96 9.98
N TYR A 350 -4.73 -7.74 9.96
CA TYR A 350 -4.01 -6.61 9.42
C TYR A 350 -2.77 -6.25 10.25
N LEU A 351 -2.87 -6.31 11.58
CA LEU A 351 -1.72 -6.14 12.46
C LEU A 351 -0.67 -7.23 12.21
N GLN A 352 -1.07 -8.50 12.13
CA GLN A 352 -0.17 -9.62 11.83
C GLN A 352 0.51 -9.47 10.47
N LEU A 353 -0.24 -9.18 9.42
CA LEU A 353 0.28 -8.94 8.07
C LEU A 353 1.34 -7.84 8.09
N THR A 354 1.06 -6.74 8.78
CA THR A 354 1.97 -5.58 8.80
C THR A 354 3.23 -5.83 9.61
N LEU A 355 3.12 -6.47 10.78
CA LEU A 355 4.29 -6.84 11.60
C LEU A 355 5.20 -7.81 10.85
N ILE A 356 4.64 -8.83 10.19
CA ILE A 356 5.42 -9.75 9.35
C ILE A 356 6.02 -9.00 8.16
N ARG A 357 5.29 -8.07 7.53
CA ARG A 357 5.80 -7.26 6.42
C ARG A 357 7.08 -6.54 6.81
N ILE A 358 7.13 -5.94 8.00
CA ILE A 358 8.29 -5.17 8.49
C ILE A 358 9.53 -6.06 8.54
N VAL A 359 9.41 -7.26 9.10
CA VAL A 359 10.51 -8.24 9.15
C VAL A 359 10.95 -8.64 7.73
N PHE A 360 9.99 -8.99 6.87
CA PHE A 360 10.28 -9.43 5.51
C PHE A 360 10.85 -8.30 4.64
N SER A 361 10.47 -7.05 4.85
CA SER A 361 10.94 -5.90 4.06
C SER A 361 12.43 -5.64 4.22
N TRP A 362 12.97 -5.67 5.44
CA TRP A 362 14.42 -5.45 5.63
C TRP A 362 15.25 -6.68 5.21
N VAL A 363 14.73 -7.90 5.42
CA VAL A 363 15.35 -9.12 4.90
C VAL A 363 15.39 -9.10 3.37
N GLY A 364 14.28 -8.73 2.73
CA GLY A 364 14.20 -8.55 1.28
C GLY A 364 15.21 -7.52 0.78
N SER A 365 15.36 -6.41 1.49
CA SER A 365 16.33 -5.36 1.13
C SER A 365 17.77 -5.86 1.22
N LEU A 366 18.12 -6.69 2.22
CA LEU A 366 19.43 -7.34 2.29
C LEU A 366 19.68 -8.27 1.11
N ILE A 367 18.69 -9.12 0.79
CA ILE A 367 18.78 -10.06 -0.34
C ILE A 367 18.96 -9.30 -1.66
N LEU A 368 18.18 -8.24 -1.89
CA LEU A 368 18.28 -7.43 -3.10
C LEU A 368 19.65 -6.75 -3.22
N CYS A 369 20.14 -6.14 -2.14
CA CYS A 369 21.45 -5.48 -2.12
C CYS A 369 22.62 -6.48 -2.27
N LEU A 370 22.44 -7.73 -1.83
CA LEU A 370 23.44 -8.79 -1.94
C LEU A 370 23.46 -9.42 -3.34
N LEU A 371 22.31 -9.91 -3.80
CA LEU A 371 22.21 -10.79 -4.97
C LEU A 371 22.00 -10.02 -6.27
N VAL A 372 21.22 -8.93 -6.25
CA VAL A 372 20.80 -8.21 -7.46
C VAL A 372 20.90 -6.68 -7.34
N PRO A 373 22.03 -6.10 -6.87
CA PRO A 373 22.14 -4.65 -6.66
C PRO A 373 21.96 -3.84 -7.96
N LYS A 374 22.30 -4.42 -9.12
CA LYS A 374 22.07 -3.79 -10.44
C LYS A 374 20.60 -3.71 -10.80
N PHE A 375 19.75 -4.58 -10.26
CA PHE A 375 18.32 -4.58 -10.54
C PHE A 375 17.69 -3.30 -10.01
N ILE A 376 17.81 -2.97 -8.72
CA ILE A 376 17.23 -1.73 -8.17
C ILE A 376 18.17 -0.50 -8.28
N ALA A 377 19.29 -0.63 -9.00
CA ALA A 377 20.34 0.38 -9.10
C ALA A 377 20.85 0.87 -7.72
N THR A 378 21.07 -0.06 -6.79
CA THR A 378 21.54 0.25 -5.43
C THR A 378 22.87 0.99 -5.48
N THR A 379 22.94 2.12 -4.79
CA THR A 379 24.19 2.88 -4.65
C THR A 379 25.13 2.19 -3.66
N LYS A 380 26.44 2.44 -3.78
CA LYS A 380 27.43 1.91 -2.81
C LYS A 380 27.14 2.38 -1.39
N ALA A 381 26.72 3.64 -1.22
CA ALA A 381 26.36 4.19 0.09
C ALA A 381 25.16 3.47 0.72
N GLU A 382 24.09 3.19 -0.04
CA GLU A 382 22.95 2.40 0.44
C GLU A 382 23.38 0.98 0.81
N LYS A 383 24.25 0.36 0.02
CA LYS A 383 24.79 -0.97 0.32
C LYS A 383 25.58 -0.96 1.62
N ASP A 384 26.51 -0.02 1.79
CA ASP A 384 27.34 0.10 2.99
C ASP A 384 26.48 0.39 4.24
N GLN A 385 25.43 1.21 4.10
CA GLN A 385 24.45 1.46 5.17
C GLN A 385 23.62 0.21 5.49
N THR A 386 23.15 -0.51 4.48
CA THR A 386 22.34 -1.73 4.64
C THR A 386 23.12 -2.84 5.34
N PHE A 387 24.41 -3.01 5.00
CA PHE A 387 25.29 -4.02 5.61
C PHE A 387 26.07 -3.52 6.82
N SER A 388 25.75 -2.33 7.34
CA SER A 388 26.35 -1.85 8.59
C SER A 388 26.02 -2.80 9.73
N LEU A 389 27.04 -3.28 10.45
CA LEU A 389 26.86 -4.19 11.58
C LEU A 389 25.86 -3.64 12.61
N PHE A 390 25.92 -2.33 12.87
CA PHE A 390 24.99 -1.66 13.79
C PHE A 390 23.54 -1.73 13.30
N ASN A 391 23.29 -1.42 12.03
CA ASN A 391 21.93 -1.47 11.45
C ASN A 391 21.39 -2.90 11.40
N ILE A 392 22.25 -3.90 11.12
CA ILE A 392 21.86 -5.31 11.17
C ILE A 392 21.46 -5.71 12.61
N ILE A 393 22.24 -5.32 13.62
CA ILE A 393 21.92 -5.63 15.03
C ILE A 393 20.58 -5.01 15.42
N LEU A 394 20.32 -3.75 15.04
CA LEU A 394 19.02 -3.11 15.25
C LEU A 394 17.90 -3.91 14.56
N LYS A 395 18.06 -4.24 13.27
CA LYS A 395 17.08 -5.02 12.49
C LYS A 395 16.76 -6.37 13.13
N ILE A 396 17.76 -7.10 13.60
CA ILE A 396 17.59 -8.37 14.31
C ILE A 396 16.86 -8.16 15.63
N THR A 397 17.31 -7.18 16.44
CA THR A 397 16.71 -6.88 17.75
C THR A 397 15.24 -6.50 17.63
N GLY A 398 14.93 -5.58 16.71
CA GLY A 398 13.55 -5.20 16.41
C GLY A 398 12.70 -6.37 15.90
N SER A 399 13.28 -7.27 15.08
CA SER A 399 12.57 -8.44 14.58
C SER A 399 12.23 -9.42 15.70
N ILE A 400 13.16 -9.64 16.65
CA ILE A 400 12.90 -10.47 17.83
C ILE A 400 11.72 -9.89 18.61
N ILE A 401 11.71 -8.58 18.85
CA ILE A 401 10.61 -7.90 19.57
C ILE A 401 9.27 -8.08 18.82
N VAL A 402 9.27 -7.89 17.50
CA VAL A 402 8.08 -8.11 16.65
C VAL A 402 7.61 -9.56 16.71
N VAL A 403 8.51 -10.54 16.63
CA VAL A 403 8.17 -11.97 16.69
C VAL A 403 7.60 -12.32 18.07
N VAL A 404 8.19 -11.83 19.16
CA VAL A 404 7.63 -12.01 20.51
C VAL A 404 6.23 -11.41 20.59
N SER A 405 6.03 -10.21 20.05
CA SER A 405 4.70 -9.59 19.98
C SER A 405 3.69 -10.44 19.22
N LEU A 406 4.09 -11.05 18.10
CA LEU A 406 3.24 -11.92 17.28
C LEU A 406 2.90 -13.23 18.00
N ILE A 407 3.86 -13.84 18.71
CA ILE A 407 3.64 -15.06 19.51
C ILE A 407 2.62 -14.78 20.62
N LEU A 408 2.84 -13.71 21.40
CA LEU A 408 1.93 -13.33 22.48
C LEU A 408 0.54 -12.94 21.97
N LEU A 409 0.46 -12.30 20.80
CA LEU A 409 -0.80 -11.99 20.13
C LEU A 409 -1.53 -13.28 19.71
N ASN A 410 -0.81 -14.28 19.22
CA ASN A 410 -1.37 -15.57 18.83
C ASN A 410 -1.78 -16.43 20.04
N GLU A 411 -1.15 -16.30 21.19
CA GLU A 411 -1.54 -17.02 22.42
C GLU A 411 -2.80 -16.45 23.08
N LYS A 412 -3.01 -15.13 22.98
CA LYS A 412 -4.14 -14.43 23.64
C LYS A 412 -5.39 -14.26 22.78
N SER A 413 -5.26 -14.37 21.45
CA SER A 413 -6.38 -14.41 20.51
C SER A 413 -7.01 -15.80 20.48
#